data_AF-A0A5P1EBE6-F1
#
_entry.id   AF-A0A5P1EBE6-F1
#
_cell.length_a   1.000
_cell.length_b   1.000
_cell.length_c   1.000
_cell.angle_alpha   90.00
_cell.angle_beta   90.00
_cell.angle_gamma   90.00
#
_symmetry.space_group_name_H-M   'P 1'
#
loop_
_entity.id
_entity.type
_entity.pdbx_description
1 polymer ?
#
loop_
_entity_poly.entity_id
_entity_poly.type
_entity_poly.pdbx_seq_one_letter_code
_entity_poly.pdbx_strand_id
1 'polypeptide(L)'
;MFYPKNVYDIPHMRIKGQVCYTNTSSNTAFRGFGASQSMLIAKNWIERIASELQKRPEEIKEINFHIEGYVTHYGQQLQDQPQITQIAASSFNIPLSSVFISDISTDEVPNTTSTAASTSSDMYNAVVLDACEQLKEQMKPTAINRPLFRLILRNMRSMAFAFLYYPFLVI
;
A
#
# COMPACT_ATOMS: atom_id res chain seq x y z
N MET A 1 -16.67 11.42 -5.03
CA MET A 1 -16.66 10.00 -5.44
C MET A 1 -15.45 9.82 -6.34
N PHE A 2 -14.48 9.00 -5.96
CA PHE A 2 -13.13 8.99 -6.56
C PHE A 2 -12.95 7.95 -7.68
N TYR A 3 -13.75 6.88 -7.70
CA TYR A 3 -13.65 5.79 -8.69
C TYR A 3 -14.73 5.70 -9.79
N PRO A 4 -15.49 6.76 -10.15
CA PRO A 4 -16.55 6.65 -11.15
C PRO A 4 -16.03 6.49 -12.58
N LYS A 5 -14.75 6.80 -12.84
CA LYS A 5 -14.14 6.67 -14.19
C LYS A 5 -13.54 5.30 -14.46
N ASN A 6 -13.39 4.44 -13.44
CA ASN A 6 -12.61 3.21 -13.54
C ASN A 6 -11.25 3.46 -14.23
N VAL A 7 -11.00 2.84 -15.39
CA VAL A 7 -9.78 2.97 -16.20
C VAL A 7 -9.96 3.86 -17.44
N TYR A 8 -11.07 4.58 -17.53
CA TYR A 8 -11.43 5.37 -18.71
C TYR A 8 -11.13 6.86 -18.53
N ASP A 9 -10.49 7.47 -19.52
CA ASP A 9 -10.27 8.91 -19.59
C ASP A 9 -11.54 9.61 -20.08
N ILE A 10 -12.24 10.29 -19.16
CA ILE A 10 -13.46 11.04 -19.45
C ILE A 10 -13.18 12.51 -19.11
N PRO A 11 -12.93 13.39 -20.10
CA PRO A 11 -12.47 14.76 -19.84
C PRO A 11 -13.52 15.60 -19.11
N HIS A 12 -14.80 15.40 -19.44
CA HIS A 12 -15.92 16.14 -18.85
C HIS A 12 -16.87 15.21 -18.13
N MET A 13 -16.87 15.25 -16.80
CA MET A 13 -17.72 14.38 -16.00
C MET A 13 -18.16 15.07 -14.71
N ARG A 14 -19.46 14.97 -14.40
CA ARG A 14 -20.05 15.49 -13.17
C ARG A 14 -20.69 14.34 -12.41
N ILE A 15 -20.22 14.07 -11.20
CA ILE A 15 -20.79 13.04 -10.32
C ILE A 15 -21.53 13.71 -9.17
N LYS A 16 -22.73 13.23 -8.88
CA LYS A 16 -23.48 13.55 -7.66
C LYS A 16 -23.80 12.26 -6.93
N GLY A 17 -23.52 12.22 -5.64
CA GLY A 17 -23.91 11.13 -4.76
C GLY A 17 -24.82 11.66 -3.65
N GLN A 18 -25.82 10.88 -3.28
CA GLN A 18 -26.69 11.16 -2.13
C GLN A 18 -26.79 9.90 -1.28
N VAL A 19 -26.64 10.06 0.03
CA VAL A 19 -26.85 8.98 1.00
C VAL A 19 -28.30 9.05 1.45
N CYS A 20 -29.02 7.94 1.30
CA CYS A 20 -30.43 7.85 1.67
C CYS A 20 -30.57 7.15 3.02
N TYR A 21 -31.29 7.77 3.95
CA TYR A 21 -31.71 7.13 5.18
C TYR A 21 -32.92 6.22 4.91
N THR A 22 -32.86 4.99 5.38
CA THR A 22 -33.93 3.99 5.23
C THR A 22 -34.15 3.26 6.55
N ASN A 23 -35.36 2.73 6.76
CA ASN A 23 -35.71 1.95 7.95
C ASN A 23 -35.22 0.49 7.84
N THR A 24 -33.94 0.32 7.53
CA THR A 24 -33.25 -0.96 7.42
C THR A 24 -32.00 -0.93 8.30
N SER A 25 -31.37 -2.09 8.53
CA SER A 25 -30.08 -2.13 9.23
C SER A 25 -29.04 -1.22 8.58
N SER A 26 -28.23 -0.55 9.39
CA SER A 26 -27.20 0.37 8.91
C SER A 26 -26.15 -0.39 8.09
N ASN A 27 -25.91 0.06 6.87
CA ASN A 27 -24.85 -0.50 6.02
C ASN A 27 -23.49 0.00 6.50
N THR A 28 -22.50 -0.89 6.53
CA THR A 28 -21.10 -0.57 6.89
C THR A 28 -20.16 -0.77 5.70
N ALA A 29 -18.89 -0.43 5.90
CA ALA A 29 -17.83 -0.63 4.93
C ALA A 29 -17.76 -2.10 4.49
N PHE A 30 -17.78 -2.32 3.18
CA PHE A 30 -17.47 -3.62 2.58
C PHE A 30 -16.27 -3.46 1.65
N ARG A 31 -15.61 -4.57 1.30
CA ARG A 31 -14.42 -4.57 0.44
C ARG A 31 -14.67 -3.76 -0.84
N GLY A 32 -13.81 -2.77 -1.08
CA GLY A 32 -13.92 -1.82 -2.20
C GLY A 32 -14.59 -0.48 -1.84
N PHE A 33 -15.23 -0.35 -0.66
CA PHE A 33 -15.75 0.93 -0.13
C PHE A 33 -16.60 1.74 -1.14
N GLY A 34 -17.48 1.05 -1.87
CA GLY A 34 -18.32 1.64 -2.92
C GLY A 34 -17.66 1.80 -4.30
N ALA A 35 -16.35 1.56 -4.43
CA ALA A 35 -15.66 1.57 -5.72
C ALA A 35 -16.22 0.49 -6.67
N SER A 36 -16.51 -0.71 -6.17
CA SER A 36 -17.11 -1.79 -6.96
C SER A 36 -18.45 -1.40 -7.57
N GLN A 37 -19.31 -0.74 -6.78
CA GLN A 37 -20.60 -0.21 -7.25
C GLN A 37 -20.38 0.87 -8.32
N SER A 38 -19.41 1.76 -8.11
CA SER A 38 -19.04 2.83 -9.05
C SER A 38 -18.54 2.27 -10.39
N MET A 39 -17.63 1.31 -10.34
CA MET A 39 -17.00 0.69 -11.51
C MET A 39 -18.00 -0.11 -12.34
N LEU A 40 -18.99 -0.74 -11.68
CA LEU A 40 -20.07 -1.43 -12.37
C LEU A 40 -20.92 -0.47 -13.21
N ILE A 41 -21.23 0.71 -12.67
CA ILE A 41 -21.95 1.76 -13.40
C ILE A 41 -21.15 2.19 -14.63
N ALA A 42 -19.85 2.46 -14.47
CA ALA A 42 -18.98 2.84 -15.58
C ALA A 42 -18.90 1.75 -16.67
N LYS A 43 -18.80 0.48 -16.27
CA LYS A 43 -18.82 -0.66 -17.20
C LYS A 43 -20.13 -0.72 -18.00
N ASN A 44 -21.27 -0.54 -17.33
CA ASN A 44 -22.58 -0.53 -17.97
C ASN A 44 -22.71 0.63 -18.99
N TRP A 45 -22.18 1.82 -18.68
CA TRP A 45 -22.14 2.92 -19.64
C TRP A 45 -21.37 2.57 -20.91
N ILE A 46 -20.18 1.97 -20.77
CA ILE A 46 -19.37 1.54 -21.92
C ILE A 46 -20.08 0.47 -22.74
N GLU A 47 -20.70 -0.51 -22.09
CA GLU A 47 -21.49 -1.54 -22.78
C GLU A 47 -22.66 -0.92 -23.55
N ARG A 48 -23.36 0.06 -22.97
CA ARG A 48 -24.43 0.77 -23.66
C ARG A 48 -23.91 1.58 -24.85
N ILE A 49 -22.83 2.33 -24.68
CA ILE A 49 -22.21 3.11 -25.76
C ILE A 49 -21.78 2.19 -26.91
N ALA A 50 -21.17 1.05 -26.60
CA ALA A 50 -20.77 0.06 -27.60
C ALA A 50 -21.98 -0.46 -28.40
N SER A 51 -23.09 -0.77 -27.70
CA SER A 51 -24.34 -1.21 -28.32
C SER A 51 -24.93 -0.14 -29.25
N GLU A 52 -24.93 1.12 -28.86
CA GLU A 52 -25.47 2.23 -29.68
C GLU A 52 -24.60 2.50 -30.91
N LEU A 53 -23.27 2.39 -30.76
CA LEU A 53 -22.30 2.61 -31.85
C LEU A 53 -22.11 1.37 -32.74
N GLN A 54 -22.78 0.26 -32.44
CA GLN A 54 -22.59 -1.03 -33.12
C GLN A 54 -21.13 -1.50 -33.16
N LYS A 55 -20.38 -1.22 -32.09
CA LYS A 55 -18.99 -1.62 -31.93
C LYS A 55 -18.86 -2.64 -30.81
N ARG A 56 -17.74 -3.38 -30.81
CA ARG A 56 -17.43 -4.27 -29.70
C ARG A 56 -17.06 -3.44 -28.46
N PRO A 57 -17.50 -3.83 -27.25
CA PRO A 57 -17.13 -3.13 -26.03
C PRO A 57 -15.63 -3.00 -25.81
N GLU A 58 -14.85 -3.99 -26.25
CA GLU A 58 -13.38 -4.01 -26.14
C GLU A 58 -12.75 -2.84 -26.89
N GLU A 59 -13.23 -2.57 -28.11
CA GLU A 59 -12.74 -1.45 -28.92
C GLU A 59 -13.01 -0.10 -28.25
N ILE A 60 -14.19 0.06 -27.62
CA ILE A 60 -14.51 1.28 -26.89
C ILE A 60 -13.65 1.41 -25.63
N LYS A 61 -13.34 0.32 -24.93
CA LYS A 61 -12.47 0.33 -23.74
C LYS A 61 -11.06 0.79 -24.11
N GLU A 62 -10.48 0.20 -25.16
CA GLU A 62 -9.10 0.48 -25.59
C GLU A 62 -8.90 1.94 -25.98
N ILE A 63 -9.85 2.53 -26.72
CA ILE A 63 -9.79 3.94 -27.14
C ILE A 63 -9.79 4.89 -25.93
N ASN A 64 -10.43 4.49 -24.84
CA ASN A 64 -10.64 5.34 -23.68
C ASN A 64 -9.69 5.01 -22.52
N PHE A 65 -8.73 4.08 -22.64
CA PHE A 65 -7.85 3.76 -21.51
C PHE A 65 -6.92 4.92 -21.14
N HIS A 66 -6.62 5.03 -19.84
CA HIS A 66 -5.54 5.88 -19.36
C HIS A 66 -4.19 5.41 -19.94
N ILE A 67 -3.33 6.38 -20.25
CA ILE A 67 -1.94 6.13 -20.67
C ILE A 67 -1.00 6.05 -19.46
N GLU A 68 0.15 5.39 -19.62
CA GLU A 68 1.18 5.35 -18.57
C GLU A 68 1.65 6.76 -18.19
N GLY A 69 1.80 7.00 -16.88
CA GLY A 69 2.11 8.33 -16.33
C GLY A 69 0.90 9.25 -16.16
N TYR A 70 -0.32 8.78 -16.44
CA TYR A 70 -1.54 9.55 -16.21
C TYR A 70 -1.72 9.84 -14.72
N VAL A 71 -1.80 11.14 -14.40
CA VAL A 71 -2.20 11.62 -13.08
C VAL A 71 -3.73 11.56 -13.04
N THR A 72 -4.28 10.78 -12.11
CA THR A 72 -5.74 10.69 -12.00
C THR A 72 -6.35 12.06 -11.75
N HIS A 73 -7.65 12.21 -12.02
CA HIS A 73 -8.40 13.44 -11.77
C HIS A 73 -8.39 13.91 -10.28
N TYR A 74 -7.83 13.11 -9.37
CA TYR A 74 -7.62 13.41 -7.96
C TYR A 74 -6.12 13.42 -7.56
N GLY A 75 -5.20 13.48 -8.52
CA GLY A 75 -3.77 13.73 -8.28
C GLY A 75 -2.92 12.51 -7.93
N GLN A 76 -3.44 11.28 -8.02
CA GLN A 76 -2.69 10.08 -7.68
C GLN A 76 -1.96 9.50 -8.90
N GLN A 77 -0.70 9.12 -8.72
CA GLN A 77 0.07 8.32 -9.69
C GLN A 77 -0.06 6.83 -9.39
N LEU A 78 -0.07 6.00 -10.44
CA LEU A 78 -0.09 4.54 -10.33
C LEU A 78 1.35 4.03 -10.12
N GLN A 79 1.60 3.31 -9.02
CA GLN A 79 2.90 2.73 -8.70
C GLN A 79 2.72 1.35 -8.05
N ASP A 80 3.64 0.42 -8.34
CA ASP A 80 3.68 -0.92 -7.72
C ASP A 80 4.33 -0.85 -6.33
N GLN A 81 3.82 -1.64 -5.39
CA GLN A 81 4.22 -1.55 -3.98
C GLN A 81 4.78 -2.87 -3.42
N PRO A 82 5.97 -2.83 -2.79
CA PRO A 82 6.58 -4.00 -2.18
C PRO A 82 5.93 -4.35 -0.83
N GLN A 83 6.13 -5.58 -0.36
CA GLN A 83 5.62 -6.02 0.95
C GLN A 83 6.58 -5.61 2.10
N ILE A 84 6.03 -5.37 3.30
CA ILE A 84 6.77 -4.89 4.48
C ILE A 84 8.02 -5.75 4.79
N THR A 85 7.88 -7.08 4.77
CA THR A 85 8.98 -8.01 5.08
C THR A 85 10.11 -7.92 4.06
N GLN A 86 9.79 -7.62 2.80
CA GLN A 86 10.78 -7.46 1.74
C GLN A 86 11.59 -6.17 1.93
N ILE A 87 10.96 -5.09 2.44
CA ILE A 87 11.64 -3.83 2.74
C ILE A 87 12.64 -4.00 3.87
N ALA A 88 12.26 -4.66 4.97
CA ALA A 88 13.15 -4.93 6.10
C ALA A 88 14.34 -5.83 5.69
N ALA A 89 14.07 -6.92 4.98
CA ALA A 89 15.11 -7.83 4.49
C ALA A 89 16.09 -7.13 3.53
N SER A 90 15.56 -6.33 2.59
CA SER A 90 16.38 -5.58 1.63
C SER A 90 17.19 -4.48 2.31
N SER A 91 16.63 -3.83 3.33
CA SER A 91 17.31 -2.78 4.09
C SER A 91 18.57 -3.31 4.78
N PHE A 92 18.50 -4.47 5.42
CA PHE A 92 19.63 -5.06 6.13
C PHE A 92 20.47 -6.03 5.27
N ASN A 93 20.07 -6.29 4.02
CA ASN A 93 20.68 -7.26 3.12
C ASN A 93 20.79 -8.66 3.76
N ILE A 94 19.68 -9.10 4.38
CA ILE A 94 19.53 -10.39 5.06
C ILE A 94 18.46 -11.24 4.36
N PRO A 95 18.50 -12.58 4.45
CA PRO A 95 17.48 -13.42 3.83
C PRO A 95 16.11 -13.19 4.46
N LEU A 96 15.03 -13.28 3.67
CA LEU A 96 13.65 -13.09 4.16
C LEU A 96 13.32 -14.00 5.36
N SER A 97 13.91 -15.20 5.42
CA SER A 97 13.76 -16.15 6.53
C SER A 97 14.29 -15.67 7.88
N SER A 98 15.08 -14.59 7.90
CA SER A 98 15.58 -13.96 9.13
C SER A 98 14.71 -12.83 9.65
N VAL A 99 13.65 -12.46 8.92
CA VAL A 99 12.69 -11.43 9.32
C VAL A 99 11.41 -12.10 9.79
N PHE A 100 11.00 -11.79 11.01
CA PHE A 100 9.76 -12.29 11.62
C PHE A 100 8.89 -11.11 12.05
N ILE A 101 7.59 -11.21 11.78
CA ILE A 101 6.57 -10.25 12.23
C ILE A 101 5.72 -10.96 13.26
N SER A 102 5.68 -10.44 14.48
CA SER A 102 4.78 -10.89 15.54
C SER A 102 3.38 -10.34 15.35
N ASP A 103 2.43 -10.82 16.15
CA ASP A 103 1.07 -10.29 16.15
C ASP A 103 1.03 -8.79 16.48
N ILE A 104 0.02 -8.11 15.94
CA ILE A 104 -0.20 -6.68 16.17
C ILE A 104 -0.87 -6.51 17.54
N SER A 105 -0.18 -5.83 18.47
CA SER A 105 -0.70 -5.48 19.79
C SER A 105 -0.68 -3.97 20.03
N THR A 106 -1.72 -3.46 20.68
CA THR A 106 -1.79 -2.05 21.12
C THR A 106 -0.78 -1.72 22.21
N ASP A 107 -0.23 -2.72 22.88
CA ASP A 107 0.83 -2.53 23.89
C ASP A 107 2.18 -2.17 23.25
N GLU A 108 2.41 -2.63 22.02
CA GLU A 108 3.66 -2.37 21.27
C GLU A 108 3.56 -1.11 20.40
N VAL A 109 2.42 -0.92 19.72
CA VAL A 109 2.18 0.24 18.86
C VAL A 109 0.82 0.86 19.19
N PRO A 110 0.77 1.89 20.05
CA PRO A 110 -0.48 2.57 20.37
C PRO A 110 -0.94 3.47 19.21
N ASN A 111 -2.25 3.78 19.18
CA ASN A 111 -2.87 4.74 18.26
C ASN A 111 -2.71 4.42 16.75
N THR A 112 -2.67 3.14 16.39
CA THR A 112 -2.67 2.73 14.99
C THR A 112 -4.00 3.09 14.31
N THR A 113 -3.92 3.54 13.06
CA THR A 113 -5.09 3.71 12.21
C THR A 113 -5.65 2.34 11.80
N SER A 114 -6.95 2.26 11.53
CA SER A 114 -7.56 1.01 11.10
C SER A 114 -6.96 0.53 9.77
N THR A 115 -6.73 -0.78 9.64
CA THR A 115 -6.30 -1.42 8.39
C THR A 115 -7.44 -1.34 7.35
N ALA A 116 -7.50 -0.22 6.63
CA ALA A 116 -8.53 0.10 5.66
C ALA A 116 -7.96 0.87 4.46
N ALA A 117 -8.80 1.15 3.47
CA ALA A 117 -8.50 1.95 2.27
C ALA A 117 -7.40 1.40 1.33
N SER A 118 -6.84 0.21 1.60
CA SER A 118 -5.69 -0.36 0.87
C SER A 118 -4.41 0.47 0.95
N THR A 119 -4.34 1.42 1.89
CA THR A 119 -3.16 2.29 2.11
C THR A 119 -2.27 1.82 3.26
N SER A 120 -2.72 0.80 3.99
CA SER A 120 -2.02 0.31 5.17
C SER A 120 -0.61 -0.16 4.83
N SER A 121 -0.44 -0.89 3.72
CA SER A 121 0.88 -1.34 3.29
C SER A 121 1.83 -0.18 3.07
N ASP A 122 1.39 0.90 2.44
CA ASP A 122 2.20 2.09 2.12
C ASP A 122 2.71 2.77 3.39
N MET A 123 1.77 3.00 4.32
CA MET A 123 2.06 3.66 5.58
C MET A 123 3.05 2.83 6.39
N TYR A 124 2.79 1.53 6.53
CA TYR A 124 3.66 0.65 7.31
C TYR A 124 5.01 0.43 6.61
N ASN A 125 5.04 0.34 5.28
CA ASN A 125 6.26 0.23 4.50
C ASN A 125 7.20 1.42 4.73
N ALA A 126 6.66 2.65 4.70
CA ALA A 126 7.42 3.86 4.95
C ALA A 126 7.95 3.93 6.39
N VAL A 127 7.10 3.60 7.38
CA VAL A 127 7.51 3.58 8.79
C VAL A 127 8.59 2.52 9.06
N VAL A 128 8.46 1.34 8.46
CA VAL A 128 9.47 0.28 8.61
C VAL A 128 10.79 0.66 7.95
N LEU A 129 10.75 1.32 6.79
CA LEU A 129 11.96 1.84 6.14
C LEU A 129 12.68 2.85 7.04
N ASP A 130 11.94 3.83 7.57
CA ASP A 130 12.48 4.84 8.49
C ASP A 130 13.09 4.20 9.75
N ALA A 131 12.40 3.25 10.37
CA ALA A 131 12.93 2.50 11.51
C ALA A 131 14.22 1.73 11.15
N CYS A 132 14.29 1.11 9.97
CA CYS A 132 15.49 0.43 9.50
C CYS A 132 16.66 1.40 9.31
N GLU A 133 16.41 2.62 8.83
CA GLU A 133 17.43 3.66 8.65
C GLU A 133 17.96 4.16 10.00
N GLN A 134 17.07 4.48 10.95
CA GLN A 134 17.46 4.88 12.30
C GLN A 134 18.32 3.81 12.99
N LEU A 135 17.93 2.53 12.88
CA LEU A 135 18.71 1.42 13.43
C LEU A 135 20.10 1.33 12.79
N LYS A 136 20.21 1.49 11.46
CA LYS A 136 21.52 1.55 10.80
C LYS A 136 22.37 2.68 11.34
N GLU A 137 21.78 3.86 11.60
CA GLU A 137 22.49 5.00 12.15
C GLU A 137 23.07 4.71 13.54
N GLN A 138 22.27 4.09 14.41
CA GLN A 138 22.71 3.67 15.75
C GLN A 138 23.78 2.57 15.70
N MET A 139 23.76 1.73 14.67
CA MET A 139 24.78 0.69 14.49
C MET A 139 26.13 1.24 13.96
N LYS A 140 26.14 2.37 13.24
CA LYS A 140 27.37 3.02 12.71
C LYS A 140 28.47 3.22 13.78
N PRO A 141 28.22 3.85 14.95
CA PRO A 141 29.26 4.08 15.95
C PRO A 141 29.81 2.77 16.56
N THR A 142 28.96 1.77 16.72
CA THR A 142 29.34 0.46 17.28
C THR A 142 30.11 -0.39 16.27
N ALA A 143 29.82 -0.24 14.97
CA ALA A 143 30.53 -0.91 13.88
C ALA A 143 31.98 -0.44 13.70
N ILE A 144 32.30 0.79 14.12
CA ILE A 144 33.66 1.35 14.10
C ILE A 144 34.54 0.71 15.19
N ASN A 145 33.97 0.40 16.36
CA ASN A 145 34.71 -0.08 17.53
C ASN A 145 34.89 -1.61 17.62
N ARG A 146 34.34 -2.38 16.68
CA ARG A 146 34.56 -3.84 16.62
C ARG A 146 35.10 -4.27 15.24
N PRO A 147 36.36 -4.70 15.11
CA PRO A 147 36.89 -5.24 13.85
C PRO A 147 36.12 -6.50 13.38
N LEU A 148 35.44 -7.19 14.30
CA LEU A 148 34.51 -8.29 14.01
C LEU A 148 33.23 -7.83 13.28
N PHE A 149 32.79 -6.58 13.41
CA PHE A 149 31.54 -6.12 12.79
C PHE A 149 31.67 -5.88 11.27
N ARG A 150 32.87 -5.47 10.80
CA ARG A 150 33.22 -5.50 9.38
C ARG A 150 33.21 -6.91 8.80
N LEU A 151 33.54 -7.92 9.61
CA LEU A 151 33.48 -9.32 9.22
C LEU A 151 32.04 -9.85 9.21
N ILE A 152 31.19 -9.43 10.17
CA ILE A 152 29.77 -9.78 10.25
C ILE A 152 29.00 -9.21 9.04
N LEU A 153 29.19 -7.93 8.68
CA LEU A 153 28.60 -7.35 7.47
C LEU A 153 29.08 -8.03 6.18
N ARG A 154 30.31 -8.56 6.18
CA ARG A 154 30.89 -9.29 5.04
C ARG A 154 30.50 -10.78 5.02
N ASN A 155 30.04 -11.34 6.14
CA ASN A 155 29.68 -12.75 6.33
C ASN A 155 28.19 -12.98 6.70
N MET A 156 27.29 -11.99 6.60
CA MET A 156 25.82 -12.16 6.70
C MET A 156 25.21 -13.02 5.56
N ARG A 157 26.01 -13.89 4.93
CA ARG A 157 25.52 -15.08 4.22
C ARG A 157 25.35 -16.30 5.14
N SER A 158 25.90 -16.28 6.35
CA SER A 158 25.89 -17.48 7.21
C SER A 158 26.07 -17.15 8.69
N MET A 159 25.10 -16.51 9.34
CA MET A 159 24.85 -16.74 10.78
C MET A 159 23.55 -16.09 11.21
N ALA A 160 22.55 -16.95 11.45
CA ALA A 160 21.45 -16.65 12.34
C ALA A 160 21.97 -16.55 13.79
N PHE A 161 21.23 -15.79 14.60
CA PHE A 161 21.31 -15.60 16.06
C PHE A 161 22.05 -14.38 16.62
N ALA A 162 21.35 -13.77 17.59
CA ALA A 162 21.70 -12.72 18.54
C ALA A 162 21.48 -11.28 18.02
N PHE A 163 20.62 -10.42 18.59
CA PHE A 163 20.21 -10.25 19.99
C PHE A 163 18.76 -9.73 20.08
N LEU A 164 17.92 -10.44 20.84
CA LEU A 164 16.80 -9.87 21.59
C LEU A 164 17.34 -9.48 22.98
N TYR A 165 16.71 -8.47 23.59
CA TYR A 165 16.99 -7.85 24.90
C TYR A 165 18.09 -6.77 24.90
N TYR A 166 17.67 -5.50 24.93
CA TYR A 166 17.53 -4.80 26.22
C TYR A 166 16.64 -3.53 26.10
N PRO A 167 15.68 -3.34 27.01
CA PRO A 167 14.91 -2.09 27.16
C PRO A 167 15.71 -1.09 28.00
N PHE A 168 15.63 0.22 27.73
CA PHE A 168 15.75 1.29 28.76
C PHE A 168 15.42 2.67 28.16
N LEU A 169 14.44 3.33 28.79
CA LEU A 169 14.18 4.78 28.97
C LEU A 169 14.75 5.79 27.94
N VAL A 170 13.91 6.74 27.52
CA VAL A 170 13.99 8.17 27.89
C VAL A 170 12.71 8.91 27.42
N ILE A 171 12.00 9.46 28.42
CA ILE A 171 10.89 10.44 28.46
C ILE A 171 9.49 9.95 28.03
#